data_AF-A0A7C0X1Q7-F1
#
_entry.id   AF-A0A7C0X1Q7-F1
#
_cell.length_a   1.000
_cell.length_b   1.000
_cell.length_c   1.000
_cell.angle_alpha   90.00
_cell.angle_beta   90.00
_cell.angle_gamma   90.00
#
_symmetry.space_group_name_H-M   'P 1'
#
loop_
_entity.id
_entity.type
_entity.pdbx_description
1 polymer ?
#
loop_
_entity_poly.entity_id
_entity_poly.type
_entity_poly.pdbx_seq_one_letter_code
_entity_poly.pdbx_strand_id
1 'polypeptide(L)'
;GQIVHAAVGDVVGEDAVYTILSWSSGDFRFVGGERSPRHTINKNWEYLLIEGMRKSDEMSLELDKGDIESSELPPVDEQTRLLIKNISSLSDCQGMAIVNTDGEELYRKGDIAKYVDIAFATRFFLRISDLLPEGILSRMEKISFISKDRLVVVYPFRVYIVLLGFNKAVLPRKLEATIENIISRYQV
;
A
#
# COMPACT_ATOMS: atom_id res chain seq x y z
N GLY A 1 8.24 -32.57 -2.05
CA GLY A 1 8.07 -32.16 -3.46
C GLY A 1 9.07 -31.06 -3.77
N GLN A 2 9.44 -30.85 -5.03
CA GLN A 2 10.27 -29.72 -5.44
C GLN A 2 9.39 -28.61 -6.02
N ILE A 3 9.76 -27.36 -5.76
CA ILE A 3 9.20 -26.20 -6.45
C ILE A 3 9.97 -26.08 -7.78
N VAL A 4 9.31 -26.38 -8.89
CA VAL A 4 9.94 -26.42 -10.23
C VAL A 4 9.69 -25.15 -11.04
N HIS A 5 8.67 -24.37 -10.67
CA HIS A 5 8.27 -23.14 -11.32
C HIS A 5 7.43 -22.28 -10.37
N ALA A 6 7.52 -20.97 -10.53
CA ALA A 6 6.64 -19.99 -9.93
C ALA A 6 6.54 -18.77 -10.86
N ALA A 7 5.40 -18.07 -10.82
CA ALA A 7 5.19 -16.84 -11.56
C ALA A 7 4.21 -15.92 -10.82
N VAL A 8 4.49 -14.61 -10.86
CA VAL A 8 3.64 -13.52 -10.36
C VAL A 8 3.63 -12.43 -11.42
N GLY A 9 2.56 -12.33 -12.23
CA GLY A 9 2.53 -11.45 -13.40
C GLY A 9 3.70 -11.75 -14.35
N ASP A 10 4.56 -10.76 -14.60
CA ASP A 10 5.76 -10.89 -15.43
C ASP A 10 6.99 -11.43 -14.68
N VAL A 11 6.93 -11.56 -13.35
CA VAL A 11 8.02 -12.10 -12.52
C VAL A 11 7.95 -13.62 -12.55
N VAL A 12 9.06 -14.30 -12.86
CA VAL A 12 9.11 -15.76 -13.05
C VAL A 12 10.33 -16.36 -12.36
N GLY A 13 10.21 -17.57 -11.84
CA GLY A 13 11.33 -18.31 -11.25
C GLY A 13 11.48 -18.04 -9.76
N GLU A 14 12.73 -18.05 -9.27
CA GLU A 14 13.04 -17.93 -7.85
C GLU A 14 12.54 -16.59 -7.28
N ASP A 15 12.66 -15.50 -8.04
CA ASP A 15 12.16 -14.19 -7.62
C ASP A 15 10.64 -14.17 -7.41
N ALA A 16 9.89 -14.91 -8.23
CA ALA A 16 8.45 -15.08 -8.03
C ALA A 16 8.14 -15.85 -6.73
N VAL A 17 8.97 -16.83 -6.36
CA VAL A 17 8.85 -17.51 -5.05
C VAL A 17 9.10 -16.54 -3.91
N TYR A 18 10.16 -15.73 -3.99
CA TYR A 18 10.46 -14.75 -2.94
C TYR A 18 9.35 -13.70 -2.81
N THR A 19 8.76 -13.24 -3.91
CA THR A 19 7.60 -12.35 -3.90
C THR A 19 6.38 -13.00 -3.25
N ILE A 20 6.10 -14.28 -3.53
CA ILE A 20 4.99 -14.99 -2.89
C ILE A 20 5.25 -15.16 -1.38
N LEU A 21 6.49 -15.44 -0.99
CA LEU A 21 6.87 -15.60 0.42
C LEU A 21 6.81 -14.28 1.21
N SER A 22 6.91 -13.13 0.55
CA SER A 22 6.73 -11.82 1.19
C SER A 22 5.27 -11.41 1.34
N TRP A 23 4.30 -12.18 0.81
CA TRP A 23 2.89 -11.86 0.98
C TRP A 23 2.45 -12.12 2.42
N SER A 24 1.74 -11.14 3.00
CA SER A 24 1.20 -11.22 4.36
C SER A 24 0.00 -12.16 4.49
N SER A 25 -0.64 -12.52 3.37
CA SER A 25 -1.78 -13.44 3.32
C SER A 25 -1.97 -14.02 1.91
N GLY A 26 -2.68 -15.14 1.80
CA GLY A 26 -3.04 -15.76 0.53
C GLY A 26 -3.73 -17.10 0.72
N ASP A 27 -4.41 -17.57 -0.33
CA ASP A 27 -5.08 -18.88 -0.34
C ASP A 27 -4.30 -19.90 -1.15
N PHE A 28 -4.17 -21.12 -0.62
CA PHE A 28 -3.56 -22.24 -1.35
C PHE A 28 -4.63 -23.16 -1.93
N ARG A 29 -4.47 -23.51 -3.20
CA ARG A 29 -5.31 -24.51 -3.88
C ARG A 29 -4.44 -25.59 -4.51
N PHE A 30 -4.78 -26.85 -4.23
CA PHE A 30 -4.18 -27.99 -4.91
C PHE A 30 -5.00 -28.39 -6.13
N VAL A 31 -4.35 -28.47 -7.29
CA VAL A 31 -4.95 -28.98 -8.53
C VAL A 31 -4.22 -30.26 -8.92
N GLY A 32 -4.89 -31.41 -8.75
CA GLY A 32 -4.32 -32.71 -9.06
C GLY A 32 -4.19 -32.94 -10.57
N GLY A 33 -3.08 -33.55 -10.99
CA GLY A 33 -2.85 -33.92 -12.40
C GLY A 33 -2.26 -32.81 -13.27
N GLU A 34 -2.16 -31.57 -12.78
CA GLU A 34 -1.44 -30.52 -13.48
C GLU A 34 0.07 -30.70 -13.37
N ARG A 35 0.75 -30.53 -14.51
CA ARG A 35 2.20 -30.46 -14.58
C ARG A 35 2.61 -29.02 -14.83
N SER A 36 3.71 -28.60 -14.22
CA SER A 36 4.25 -27.28 -14.46
C SER A 36 4.55 -27.09 -15.96
N PRO A 37 4.13 -25.97 -16.58
CA PRO A 37 4.37 -25.71 -17.99
C PRO A 37 5.85 -25.43 -18.30
N ARG A 38 6.63 -25.04 -17.29
CA ARG A 38 8.05 -24.68 -17.40
C ARG A 38 8.83 -25.20 -16.20
N HIS A 39 10.15 -25.27 -16.35
CA HIS A 39 11.08 -25.52 -15.25
C HIS A 39 12.01 -24.31 -15.14
N THR A 40 11.74 -23.43 -14.18
CA THR A 40 12.49 -22.17 -14.02
C THR A 40 13.20 -22.08 -12.68
N ILE A 41 13.07 -23.10 -11.84
CA ILE A 41 13.65 -23.15 -10.51
C ILE A 41 14.41 -24.46 -10.40
N ASN A 42 15.70 -24.37 -10.10
CA ASN A 42 16.57 -25.54 -9.98
C ASN A 42 17.09 -25.74 -8.54
N LYS A 43 16.74 -24.83 -7.62
CA LYS A 43 17.11 -24.89 -6.21
C LYS A 43 16.14 -25.76 -5.42
N ASN A 44 16.62 -26.33 -4.32
CA ASN A 44 15.75 -27.04 -3.39
C ASN A 44 14.87 -26.05 -2.62
N TRP A 45 13.70 -26.53 -2.20
CA TRP A 45 12.70 -25.69 -1.54
C TRP A 45 13.19 -25.16 -0.19
N GLU A 46 14.03 -25.91 0.54
CA GLU A 46 14.58 -25.47 1.82
C GLU A 46 15.47 -24.22 1.63
N TYR A 47 16.29 -24.20 0.59
CA TYR A 47 17.12 -23.02 0.26
C TYR A 47 16.23 -21.83 -0.09
N LEU A 48 15.21 -22.02 -0.93
CA LEU A 48 14.32 -20.95 -1.35
C LEU A 48 13.56 -20.33 -0.16
N LEU A 49 13.17 -21.14 0.83
CA LEU A 49 12.51 -20.63 2.03
C LEU A 49 13.47 -19.80 2.89
N ILE A 50 14.67 -20.33 3.17
CA ILE A 50 15.66 -19.62 4.00
C ILE A 50 16.05 -18.31 3.33
N GLU A 51 16.31 -18.34 2.03
CA GLU A 51 16.69 -17.17 1.26
C GLU A 51 15.53 -16.18 1.13
N GLY A 52 14.29 -16.66 0.99
CA GLY A 52 13.09 -15.82 0.99
C GLY A 52 12.89 -15.08 2.32
N MET A 53 13.05 -15.79 3.45
CA MET A 53 13.00 -15.17 4.79
C MET A 53 14.13 -14.16 4.98
N ARG A 54 15.37 -14.51 4.61
CA ARG A 54 16.52 -13.60 4.66
C ARG A 54 16.25 -12.32 3.87
N LYS A 55 15.72 -12.43 2.65
CA LYS A 55 15.35 -11.28 1.81
C LYS A 55 14.24 -10.44 2.43
N SER A 56 13.25 -11.07 3.07
CA SER A 56 12.19 -10.37 3.81
C SER A 56 12.75 -9.59 5.01
N ASP A 57 13.69 -10.18 5.74
CA ASP A 57 14.34 -9.54 6.89
C ASP A 57 15.31 -8.44 6.44
N GLU A 58 16.06 -8.63 5.36
CA GLU A 58 16.98 -7.62 4.83
C GLU A 58 16.27 -6.42 4.23
N MET A 59 15.16 -6.63 3.54
CA MET A 59 14.27 -5.54 3.14
C MET A 59 13.83 -4.75 4.38
N SER A 60 13.46 -5.45 5.46
CA SER A 60 13.09 -4.81 6.73
C SER A 60 14.25 -4.03 7.37
N LEU A 61 15.49 -4.49 7.28
CA LEU A 61 16.68 -3.88 7.88
C LEU A 61 17.29 -2.73 7.05
N GLU A 62 17.25 -2.78 5.71
CA GLU A 62 17.68 -1.66 4.87
C GLU A 62 16.74 -0.44 5.00
N LEU A 63 15.49 -0.67 5.38
CA LEU A 63 14.51 0.37 5.64
C LEU A 63 14.72 1.10 6.97
N ASP A 64 15.40 0.47 7.94
CA ASP A 64 15.72 1.02 9.27
C ASP A 64 16.91 1.99 9.23
N LYS A 65 17.70 2.00 8.14
CA LYS A 65 18.82 2.94 7.93
C LYS A 65 18.43 4.33 7.41
N GLY A 66 17.14 4.64 7.32
CA GLY A 66 16.64 5.93 6.83
C GLY A 66 15.61 6.56 7.75
N ASP A 67 16.09 7.32 8.74
CA ASP A 67 15.49 8.46 9.46
C ASP A 67 13.97 8.45 9.72
N ILE A 68 13.42 7.35 10.23
CA ILE A 68 12.18 7.36 11.04
C ILE A 68 12.34 6.28 12.10
N GLU A 69 12.32 6.65 13.39
CA GLU A 69 12.35 5.69 14.50
C GLU A 69 11.14 4.74 14.35
N SER A 70 11.42 3.45 14.16
CA SER A 70 10.45 2.37 13.97
C SER A 70 9.44 2.22 15.11
N SER A 71 9.66 2.92 16.23
CA SER A 71 8.77 3.04 17.39
C SER A 71 7.52 3.90 17.13
N GLU A 72 7.48 4.76 16.10
CA GLU A 72 6.35 5.68 15.85
C GLU A 72 5.39 5.19 14.75
N LEU A 73 5.69 4.06 14.10
CA LEU A 73 4.85 3.51 13.03
C LEU A 73 3.84 2.50 13.61
N PRO A 74 2.56 2.53 13.18
CA PRO A 74 1.57 1.57 13.67
C PRO A 74 1.93 0.13 13.32
N PRO A 75 1.27 -0.86 13.98
CA PRO A 75 1.38 -2.28 13.64
C PRO A 75 0.61 -2.59 12.34
N VAL A 76 0.90 -1.83 11.28
CA VAL A 76 0.45 -2.08 9.91
C VAL A 76 1.51 -2.90 9.17
N ASP A 77 1.07 -3.58 8.11
CA ASP A 77 1.95 -4.34 7.22
C ASP A 77 3.06 -3.48 6.57
N GLU A 78 4.07 -4.16 6.04
CA GLU A 78 5.25 -3.55 5.44
C GLU A 78 4.90 -2.59 4.29
N GLN A 79 3.96 -2.95 3.42
CA GLN A 79 3.56 -2.12 2.28
C GLN A 79 2.97 -0.79 2.74
N THR A 80 2.15 -0.82 3.79
CA THR A 80 1.58 0.38 4.41
C THR A 80 2.68 1.23 5.06
N ARG A 81 3.68 0.62 5.70
CA ARG A 81 4.85 1.36 6.24
C ARG A 81 5.65 2.04 5.13
N LEU A 82 5.87 1.37 4.00
CA LEU A 82 6.56 1.92 2.85
C LEU A 82 5.78 3.07 2.20
N LEU A 83 4.45 2.93 2.11
CA LEU A 83 3.57 4.01 1.67
C LEU A 83 3.72 5.24 2.58
N ILE A 84 3.59 5.04 3.90
CA ILE A 84 3.74 6.09 4.91
C ILE A 84 5.08 6.80 4.70
N LYS A 85 6.19 6.05 4.65
CA LYS A 85 7.54 6.61 4.52
C LYS A 85 7.70 7.44 3.25
N ASN A 86 7.28 6.89 2.11
CA ASN A 86 7.46 7.56 0.82
C ASN A 86 6.60 8.81 0.69
N ILE A 87 5.31 8.75 1.05
CA ILE A 87 4.43 9.93 1.02
C ILE A 87 4.90 10.98 2.03
N SER A 88 5.28 10.54 3.24
CA SER A 88 5.80 11.42 4.30
C SER A 88 7.08 12.15 3.95
N SER A 89 7.83 11.66 2.96
CA SER A 89 9.06 12.28 2.47
C SER A 89 8.78 13.41 1.46
N LEU A 90 7.57 13.48 0.92
CA LEU A 90 7.15 14.54 0.00
C LEU A 90 6.98 15.86 0.78
N SER A 91 7.84 16.83 0.51
CA SER A 91 7.82 18.14 1.19
C SER A 91 6.51 18.93 0.98
N ASP A 92 5.79 18.68 -0.11
CA ASP A 92 4.47 19.27 -0.37
C ASP A 92 3.36 18.69 0.53
N CYS A 93 3.54 17.48 1.08
CA CYS A 93 2.54 16.83 1.93
C CYS A 93 2.66 17.35 3.37
N GLN A 94 1.67 18.14 3.80
CA GLN A 94 1.70 18.88 5.06
C GLN A 94 0.89 18.21 6.18
N GLY A 95 0.03 17.28 5.81
CA GLY A 95 -0.72 16.43 6.73
C GLY A 95 -0.93 15.05 6.11
N MET A 96 -0.88 14.01 6.93
CA MET A 96 -1.24 12.66 6.52
C MET A 96 -1.95 11.96 7.68
N ALA A 97 -2.97 11.17 7.35
CA ALA A 97 -3.54 10.19 8.27
C ALA A 97 -3.83 8.88 7.55
N ILE A 98 -3.69 7.78 8.30
CA ILE A 98 -4.14 6.44 7.88
C ILE A 98 -5.19 5.98 8.88
N VAL A 99 -6.33 5.56 8.33
CA VAL A 99 -7.51 5.19 9.10
C VAL A 99 -7.99 3.83 8.60
N ASN A 100 -8.41 2.94 9.49
CA ASN A 100 -9.05 1.70 9.08
C ASN A 100 -10.51 1.94 8.65
N THR A 101 -11.18 0.90 8.16
CA THR A 101 -12.60 0.96 7.77
C THR A 101 -13.55 1.21 8.95
N ASP A 102 -13.11 0.92 10.18
CA ASP A 102 -13.88 1.18 11.40
C ASP A 102 -13.78 2.65 11.87
N GLY A 103 -12.93 3.44 11.21
CA GLY A 103 -12.74 4.86 11.52
C GLY A 103 -11.69 5.13 12.59
N GLU A 104 -10.94 4.12 13.02
CA GLU A 104 -9.82 4.27 13.95
C GLU A 104 -8.58 4.78 13.21
N GLU A 105 -7.97 5.82 13.77
CA GLU A 105 -6.73 6.39 13.25
C GLU A 105 -5.54 5.53 13.67
N LEU A 106 -4.87 4.95 12.69
CA LEU A 106 -3.67 4.13 12.88
C LEU A 106 -2.40 4.98 12.84
N TYR A 107 -2.39 6.03 12.02
CA TYR A 107 -1.22 6.90 11.88
C TYR A 107 -1.62 8.33 11.60
N ARG A 108 -0.80 9.27 12.08
CA ARG A 108 -0.86 10.68 11.69
C ARG A 108 0.53 11.28 11.59
N LYS A 109 0.73 12.09 10.55
CA LYS A 109 1.88 12.99 10.41
C LYS A 109 1.41 14.40 10.11
N GLY A 110 2.07 15.38 10.73
CA GLY A 110 1.69 16.78 10.59
C GLY A 110 0.31 17.07 11.18
N ASP A 111 -0.34 18.12 10.67
CA ASP A 111 -1.59 18.62 11.26
C ASP A 111 -2.74 18.52 10.25
N ILE A 112 -3.07 17.29 9.85
CA ILE A 112 -4.18 17.01 8.92
C ILE A 112 -5.53 17.56 9.43
N ALA A 113 -5.69 17.68 10.74
CA ALA A 113 -6.89 18.23 11.39
C ALA A 113 -7.14 19.72 11.05
N LYS A 114 -6.11 20.48 10.65
CA LYS A 114 -6.28 21.83 10.08
C LYS A 114 -6.98 21.84 8.72
N TYR A 115 -6.95 20.74 8.00
CA TYR A 115 -7.45 20.64 6.63
C TYR A 115 -8.86 20.03 6.60
N VAL A 116 -9.08 18.98 7.38
CA VAL A 116 -10.38 18.31 7.49
C VAL A 116 -10.54 17.61 8.83
N ASP A 117 -11.79 17.49 9.28
CA ASP A 117 -12.13 16.53 10.34
C ASP A 117 -11.98 15.10 9.77
N ILE A 118 -11.04 14.34 10.31
CA ILE A 118 -10.67 13.01 9.80
C ILE A 118 -11.89 12.08 9.84
N ALA A 119 -12.64 12.06 10.95
CA ALA A 119 -13.81 11.19 11.11
C ALA A 119 -14.93 11.56 10.13
N PHE A 120 -15.13 12.84 9.83
CA PHE A 120 -16.03 13.30 8.80
C PHE A 120 -15.60 12.81 7.42
N ALA A 121 -14.34 13.04 7.03
CA ALA A 121 -13.82 12.65 5.72
C ALA A 121 -13.90 11.13 5.52
N THR A 122 -13.49 10.34 6.51
CA THR A 122 -13.57 8.88 6.48
C THR A 122 -15.02 8.40 6.36
N ARG A 123 -15.94 8.89 7.20
CA ARG A 123 -17.36 8.49 7.12
C ARG A 123 -18.05 8.95 5.83
N PHE A 124 -17.62 10.07 5.27
CA PHE A 124 -18.11 10.51 3.97
C PHE A 124 -17.62 9.56 2.87
N PHE A 125 -16.32 9.27 2.86
CA PHE A 125 -15.70 8.36 1.89
C PHE A 125 -16.31 6.96 1.93
N LEU A 126 -16.58 6.42 3.13
CA LEU A 126 -17.18 5.08 3.27
C LEU A 126 -18.66 5.02 2.85
N ARG A 127 -19.41 6.13 2.98
CA ARG A 127 -20.85 6.16 2.65
C ARG A 127 -21.15 6.66 1.25
N ILE A 128 -20.18 7.26 0.57
CA ILE A 128 -20.40 7.80 -0.77
C ILE A 128 -20.72 6.69 -1.77
N SER A 129 -20.27 5.46 -1.52
CA SER A 129 -20.67 4.29 -2.29
C SER A 129 -22.18 4.11 -2.31
N ASP A 130 -22.83 4.31 -1.18
CA ASP A 130 -24.27 4.10 -1.05
C ASP A 130 -25.08 5.18 -1.80
N LEU A 131 -24.44 6.30 -2.13
CA LEU A 131 -25.05 7.45 -2.78
C LEU A 131 -24.79 7.48 -4.30
N LEU A 132 -23.88 6.64 -4.80
CA LEU A 132 -23.46 6.64 -6.20
C LEU A 132 -24.05 5.44 -6.95
N PRO A 133 -24.44 5.61 -8.23
CA PRO A 133 -24.83 4.50 -9.10
C PRO A 133 -23.72 3.43 -9.20
N GLU A 134 -24.11 2.16 -9.31
CA GLU A 134 -23.22 0.97 -9.31
C GLU A 134 -22.06 1.02 -10.34
N GLY A 135 -22.15 1.85 -11.39
CA GLY A 135 -21.09 2.01 -12.40
C GLY A 135 -19.98 3.03 -12.06
N ILE A 136 -20.18 3.91 -11.08
CA ILE A 136 -19.20 4.94 -10.72
C ILE A 136 -18.19 4.39 -9.71
N LEU A 137 -18.63 3.51 -8.82
CA LEU A 137 -17.84 2.94 -7.74
C LEU A 137 -16.62 2.17 -8.21
N SER A 138 -16.78 1.36 -9.25
CA SER A 138 -15.70 0.54 -9.82
C SER A 138 -14.56 1.37 -10.43
N ARG A 139 -14.75 2.68 -10.61
CA ARG A 139 -13.77 3.60 -11.19
C ARG A 139 -13.32 4.69 -10.21
N MET A 140 -13.81 4.67 -8.97
CA MET A 140 -13.48 5.71 -8.01
C MET A 140 -12.09 5.46 -7.42
N GLU A 141 -11.11 6.26 -7.85
CA GLU A 141 -9.72 6.12 -7.40
C GLU A 141 -9.41 6.97 -6.15
N LYS A 142 -10.10 8.10 -5.98
CA LYS A 142 -9.89 9.05 -4.88
C LYS A 142 -11.03 10.06 -4.77
N ILE A 143 -11.12 10.73 -3.62
CA ILE A 143 -12.00 11.89 -3.40
C ILE A 143 -11.16 13.07 -2.92
N SER A 144 -11.46 14.26 -3.43
CA SER A 144 -10.76 15.49 -3.05
C SER A 144 -11.72 16.51 -2.42
N PHE A 145 -11.32 17.08 -1.29
CA PHE A 145 -11.99 18.20 -0.63
C PHE A 145 -11.13 19.45 -0.79
N ILE A 146 -11.72 20.56 -1.23
CA ILE A 146 -11.01 21.83 -1.41
C ILE A 146 -11.69 22.91 -0.58
N SER A 147 -10.92 23.65 0.21
CA SER A 147 -11.42 24.78 1.00
C SER A 147 -10.30 25.79 1.29
N LYS A 148 -10.53 27.08 1.03
CA LYS A 148 -9.60 28.19 1.36
C LYS A 148 -8.12 27.89 1.03
N ASP A 149 -7.85 27.48 -0.21
CA ASP A 149 -6.51 27.12 -0.72
C ASP A 149 -5.85 25.92 -0.02
N ARG A 150 -6.66 25.05 0.58
CA ARG A 150 -6.26 23.77 1.11
C ARG A 150 -6.94 22.66 0.34
N LEU A 151 -6.19 21.62 0.06
CA LEU A 151 -6.67 20.40 -0.57
C LEU A 151 -6.46 19.24 0.39
N VAL A 152 -7.49 18.43 0.55
CA VAL A 152 -7.38 17.09 1.12
C VAL A 152 -7.72 16.09 0.06
N VAL A 153 -6.86 15.09 -0.13
CA VAL A 153 -7.13 13.97 -1.02
C VAL A 153 -7.26 12.71 -0.18
N VAL A 154 -8.33 11.97 -0.39
CA VAL A 154 -8.68 10.74 0.30
C VAL A 154 -8.60 9.59 -0.70
N TYR A 155 -7.74 8.62 -0.40
CA TYR A 155 -7.49 7.44 -1.22
C TYR A 155 -7.98 6.18 -0.50
N PRO A 156 -8.66 5.27 -1.20
CA PRO A 156 -8.73 3.88 -0.76
C PRO A 156 -7.34 3.25 -0.92
N PHE A 157 -6.86 2.55 0.10
CA PHE A 157 -5.58 1.85 0.06
C PHE A 157 -5.68 0.52 0.81
N ARG A 158 -5.79 -0.58 0.05
CA ARG A 158 -5.99 -1.93 0.60
C ARG A 158 -7.23 -1.95 1.51
N VAL A 159 -7.05 -2.24 2.80
CA VAL A 159 -8.12 -2.21 3.84
C VAL A 159 -8.14 -0.91 4.64
N TYR A 160 -7.38 0.10 4.21
CA TYR A 160 -7.23 1.38 4.87
C TYR A 160 -7.70 2.53 3.98
N ILE A 161 -7.85 3.70 4.61
CA ILE A 161 -8.11 4.97 3.97
C ILE A 161 -6.95 5.91 4.30
N VAL A 162 -6.40 6.52 3.26
CA VAL A 162 -5.26 7.44 3.38
C VAL A 162 -5.74 8.85 3.08
N LEU A 163 -5.55 9.76 4.03
CA LEU A 163 -5.89 11.17 3.89
C LEU A 163 -4.60 11.98 3.78
N LEU A 164 -4.47 12.76 2.71
CA LEU A 164 -3.31 13.62 2.43
C LEU A 164 -3.73 15.08 2.38
N GLY A 165 -3.06 15.94 3.14
CA GLY A 165 -3.33 17.37 3.25
C GLY A 165 -2.25 18.23 2.61
N PHE A 166 -2.67 19.22 1.82
CA PHE A 166 -1.80 20.13 1.06
C PHE A 166 -2.24 21.58 1.23
N ASN A 167 -1.27 22.50 1.37
CA ASN A 167 -1.49 23.96 1.39
C ASN A 167 -1.57 24.54 -0.03
N LYS A 168 -2.35 23.90 -0.91
CA LYS A 168 -2.63 24.34 -2.28
C LYS A 168 -4.04 23.87 -2.63
N ALA A 169 -4.81 24.66 -3.37
CA ALA A 169 -6.11 24.22 -3.88
C ALA A 169 -6.01 23.11 -4.96
N VAL A 170 -4.88 23.04 -5.68
CA VAL A 170 -4.66 22.11 -6.80
C VAL A 170 -3.24 21.56 -6.75
N LEU A 171 -3.08 20.26 -6.99
CA LEU A 171 -1.76 19.64 -7.07
C LEU A 171 -1.12 19.87 -8.45
N PRO A 172 0.19 20.14 -8.51
CA PRO A 172 0.93 20.05 -9.76
C PRO A 172 0.85 18.63 -10.32
N ARG A 173 0.65 18.48 -11.64
CA ARG A 173 0.55 17.16 -12.30
C ARG A 173 1.68 16.19 -11.94
N LYS A 174 2.91 16.72 -11.81
CA LYS A 174 4.08 15.90 -11.42
C LYS A 174 3.94 15.32 -10.02
N LEU A 175 3.44 16.11 -9.06
CA LEU A 175 3.24 15.66 -7.69
C LEU A 175 2.09 14.64 -7.60
N GLU A 176 0.99 14.92 -8.30
CA GLU A 176 -0.14 14.00 -8.40
C GLU A 176 0.28 12.64 -8.98
N ALA A 177 1.00 12.63 -10.10
CA ALA A 177 1.53 11.40 -10.70
C ALA A 177 2.51 10.66 -9.76
N THR A 178 3.34 11.39 -9.01
CA THR A 178 4.22 10.77 -8.01
C THR A 178 3.43 10.09 -6.91
N ILE A 179 2.38 10.74 -6.38
CA ILE A 179 1.51 10.16 -5.35
C ILE A 179 0.80 8.91 -5.88
N GLU A 180 0.23 8.98 -7.09
CA GLU A 180 -0.46 7.84 -7.72
C GLU A 180 0.49 6.67 -7.98
N ASN A 181 1.72 6.92 -8.43
CA ASN A 181 2.75 5.89 -8.59
C ASN A 181 3.16 5.25 -7.25
N ILE A 182 3.22 6.03 -6.17
CA ILE A 182 3.53 5.52 -4.85
C ILE A 182 2.38 4.65 -4.34
N ILE A 183 1.14 5.14 -4.43
CA ILE A 183 -0.05 4.40 -3.99
C ILE A 183 -0.20 3.09 -4.76
N SER A 184 -0.20 3.14 -6.09
CA SER A 184 -0.34 1.93 -6.93
C SER A 184 0.76 0.90 -6.71
N ARG A 185 2.00 1.33 -6.44
CA ARG A 185 3.13 0.43 -6.15
C ARG A 185 2.89 -0.42 -4.90
N TYR A 186 2.26 0.12 -3.87
CA TYR A 186 2.07 -0.54 -2.58
C TYR A 186 0.65 -1.08 -2.38
N GLN A 187 -0.21 -0.98 -3.39
CA GLN A 187 -1.61 -1.41 -3.32
C GLN A 187 -1.82 -2.90 -3.65
N VAL A 188 -0.80 -3.57 -4.20
CA VAL A 188 -0.80 -4.97 -4.66
C VAL A 188 -0.83 -5.96 -3.49
#